data_AF-A0A1M7BQM3-F1
#
_entry.id   AF-A0A1M7BQM3-F1
#
_cell.length_a   1.000
_cell.length_b   1.000
_cell.length_c   1.000
_cell.angle_alpha   90.00
_cell.angle_beta   90.00
_cell.angle_gamma   90.00
#
_symmetry.space_group_name_H-M   'P 1'
#
loop_
_entity.id
_entity.type
_entity.pdbx_description
1 polymer ?
#
loop_
_entity_poly.entity_id
_entity_poly.type
_entity_poly.pdbx_seq_one_letter_code
_entity_poly.pdbx_strand_id
1 'polypeptide(L)'
;MNFEQINLHLNAYKEHDQILDAAKYLISSFDLEHENFAGFGFRQELSPTSMLLTAEGELGKPQMVMIPKNIFDFDLNLVLNMLAHEMLHVRQKAPGKVIENKNEREFQAYYEMLFHNVFPQIPDVSDFHRKFFGNKALEYYRRMSEGSELQQKYTEQKTEVEHLINSLP
;
A
#
# COMPACT_ATOMS: atom_id res chain seq x y z
N MET A 1 -1.77 -14.95 13.94
CA MET A 1 -0.56 -14.87 13.10
C MET A 1 0.63 -14.57 14.01
N ASN A 2 1.76 -15.27 13.85
CA ASN A 2 2.92 -15.12 14.74
C ASN A 2 4.00 -14.24 14.08
N PHE A 3 4.11 -12.98 14.51
CA PHE A 3 5.10 -12.02 13.99
C PHE A 3 6.55 -12.49 14.19
N GLU A 4 6.84 -13.25 15.26
CA GLU A 4 8.18 -13.79 15.48
C GLU A 4 8.56 -14.80 14.40
N GLN A 5 7.61 -15.66 14.00
CA GLN A 5 7.83 -16.60 12.90
C GLN A 5 8.01 -15.86 11.56
N ILE A 6 7.23 -14.82 11.30
CA ILE A 6 7.39 -14.00 10.08
C ILE A 6 8.79 -13.37 10.05
N ASN A 7 9.23 -12.75 11.15
CA ASN A 7 10.55 -12.15 11.24
C ASN A 7 11.68 -13.17 11.06
N LEU A 8 11.53 -14.38 11.60
CA LEU A 8 12.50 -15.46 11.40
C LEU A 8 12.64 -15.83 9.91
N HIS A 9 11.52 -15.99 9.19
CA HIS A 9 11.54 -16.29 7.76
C HIS A 9 12.12 -15.13 6.95
N LEU A 10 11.73 -13.88 7.27
CA LEU A 10 12.27 -12.70 6.61
C LEU A 10 13.79 -12.59 6.76
N ASN A 11 14.32 -12.84 7.95
CA ASN A 11 15.77 -12.82 8.18
C ASN A 11 16.48 -13.87 7.34
N ALA A 12 15.95 -15.09 7.24
CA ALA A 12 16.52 -16.13 6.39
C ALA A 12 16.54 -15.71 4.91
N TYR A 13 15.46 -15.11 4.39
CA TYR A 13 15.45 -14.59 3.03
C TYR A 13 16.46 -13.46 2.82
N LYS A 14 16.61 -12.54 3.78
CA LYS A 14 17.59 -11.44 3.72
C LYS A 14 19.03 -11.98 3.68
N GLU A 15 19.35 -12.97 4.50
CA GLU A 15 20.68 -13.61 4.56
C GLU A 15 21.09 -14.26 3.22
N HIS A 16 20.12 -14.60 2.37
CA HIS A 16 20.33 -15.24 1.07
C HIS A 16 20.05 -14.33 -0.14
N ASP A 17 19.90 -13.01 0.06
CA ASP A 17 19.56 -12.03 -0.99
C ASP A 17 18.24 -12.35 -1.75
N GLN A 18 17.29 -12.98 -1.06
CA GLN A 18 16.00 -13.44 -1.61
C GLN A 18 14.86 -12.45 -1.35
N ILE A 19 15.10 -11.16 -1.56
CA ILE A 19 14.17 -10.08 -1.21
C ILE A 19 12.82 -10.22 -1.93
N LEU A 20 12.79 -10.61 -3.21
CA LEU A 20 11.54 -10.79 -3.94
C LEU A 20 10.72 -11.97 -3.39
N ASP A 21 11.38 -13.03 -2.95
CA ASP A 21 10.71 -14.20 -2.38
C ASP A 21 10.20 -13.92 -0.96
N ALA A 22 10.92 -13.10 -0.18
CA ALA A 22 10.40 -12.55 1.07
C ALA A 22 9.13 -11.72 0.85
N ALA A 23 9.09 -10.87 -0.19
CA ALA A 23 7.90 -10.09 -0.51
C ALA A 23 6.71 -10.99 -0.91
N LYS A 24 6.96 -12.05 -1.70
CA LYS A 24 5.95 -13.08 -2.02
C LYS A 24 5.44 -13.79 -0.78
N TYR A 25 6.36 -14.18 0.10
CA TYR A 25 6.01 -14.83 1.38
C TYR A 25 5.09 -13.94 2.22
N LEU A 26 5.36 -12.63 2.30
CA LEU A 26 4.48 -11.71 3.03
C LEU A 26 3.09 -11.59 2.39
N ILE A 27 2.98 -11.33 1.08
CA ILE A 27 1.64 -11.20 0.47
C ILE A 27 0.83 -12.50 0.60
N SER A 28 1.48 -13.67 0.56
CA SER A 28 0.82 -14.96 0.74
C SER A 28 0.40 -15.17 2.20
N SER A 29 1.28 -14.88 3.15
CA SER A 29 1.03 -15.03 4.59
C SER A 29 -0.09 -14.10 5.10
N PHE A 30 -0.31 -12.99 4.42
CA PHE A 30 -1.32 -11.99 4.73
C PHE A 30 -2.49 -11.99 3.75
N ASP A 31 -2.65 -13.00 2.89
CA ASP A 31 -3.79 -13.11 1.96
C ASP A 31 -4.03 -11.83 1.12
N LEU A 32 -2.94 -11.21 0.66
CA LEU A 32 -2.96 -10.01 -0.18
C LEU A 32 -3.00 -10.35 -1.68
N GLU A 33 -2.84 -11.63 -2.03
CA GLU A 33 -2.77 -12.10 -3.40
C GLU A 33 -4.00 -11.70 -4.24
N HIS A 34 -3.78 -11.58 -5.55
CA HIS A 34 -4.83 -11.27 -6.51
C HIS A 34 -4.44 -11.80 -7.88
N GLU A 35 -5.40 -12.27 -8.69
CA GLU A 35 -5.15 -12.82 -10.03
C GLU A 35 -4.46 -11.85 -11.00
N ASN A 36 -4.62 -10.55 -10.76
CA ASN A 36 -4.01 -9.50 -11.58
C ASN A 36 -2.54 -9.21 -11.19
N PHE A 37 -2.00 -9.92 -10.20
CA PHE A 37 -0.60 -9.78 -9.77
C PHE A 37 0.31 -10.62 -10.67
N ALA A 38 1.25 -9.96 -11.36
CA ALA A 38 2.20 -10.62 -12.27
C ALA A 38 3.50 -11.04 -11.57
N GLY A 39 3.78 -10.52 -10.37
CA GLY A 39 5.00 -10.79 -9.62
C GLY A 39 5.67 -9.51 -9.10
N PHE A 40 6.80 -9.70 -8.44
CA PHE A 40 7.66 -8.61 -7.98
C PHE A 40 8.85 -8.38 -8.91
N GLY A 41 9.29 -7.13 -8.99
CA GLY A 41 10.55 -6.73 -9.58
C GLY A 41 11.28 -5.74 -8.69
N PHE A 42 12.52 -5.41 -9.05
CA PHE A 42 13.29 -4.39 -8.34
C PHE A 42 13.21 -3.04 -9.03
N ARG A 43 13.15 -1.98 -8.22
CA ARG A 43 13.37 -0.60 -8.64
C ARG A 43 14.55 0.02 -7.92
N GLN A 44 15.05 1.11 -8.47
CA GLN A 44 16.12 1.89 -7.83
C GLN A 44 15.64 2.45 -6.49
N GLU A 45 16.49 2.32 -5.47
CA GLU A 45 16.31 2.95 -4.17
C GLU A 45 16.31 4.47 -4.33
N LEU A 46 15.33 5.15 -3.74
CA LEU A 46 15.29 6.61 -3.74
C LEU A 46 16.33 7.19 -2.77
N SER A 47 16.34 6.64 -1.55
CA SER A 47 17.33 6.93 -0.52
C SER A 47 17.31 5.80 0.53
N PRO A 48 18.33 5.68 1.39
CA PRO A 48 18.33 4.72 2.49
C PRO A 48 17.16 4.89 3.47
N THR A 49 16.51 6.06 3.47
CA THR A 49 15.46 6.45 4.43
C THR A 49 14.09 6.58 3.80
N SER A 50 13.95 6.31 2.49
CA SER A 50 12.67 6.41 1.80
C SER A 50 12.32 5.12 1.10
N MET A 51 11.08 4.69 1.31
CA MET A 51 10.50 3.52 0.68
C MET A 51 9.49 3.99 -0.37
N LEU A 52 9.70 3.56 -1.62
CA LEU A 52 8.75 3.76 -2.70
C LEU A 52 8.56 2.42 -3.41
N LEU A 53 7.31 1.98 -3.49
CA LEU A 53 6.89 0.85 -4.29
C LEU A 53 6.02 1.36 -5.44
N THR A 54 5.83 0.55 -6.48
CA THR A 54 4.88 0.85 -7.57
C THR A 54 4.26 -0.42 -8.14
N ALA A 55 2.95 -0.43 -8.37
CA ALA A 55 2.29 -1.38 -9.25
C ALA A 55 2.36 -0.88 -10.71
N GLU A 56 3.16 -1.53 -11.55
CA GLU A 56 3.44 -1.16 -12.94
C GLU A 56 2.77 -2.11 -13.94
N GLY A 57 2.22 -1.55 -15.01
CA GLY A 57 1.47 -2.26 -16.03
C GLY A 57 0.33 -1.41 -16.59
N GLU A 58 -0.24 -1.87 -17.72
CA GLU A 58 -1.40 -1.23 -18.34
C GLU A 58 -2.68 -1.50 -17.55
N LEU A 59 -3.64 -0.58 -17.58
CA LEU A 59 -4.95 -0.81 -16.96
C LEU A 59 -5.65 -2.01 -17.63
N GLY A 60 -6.27 -2.87 -16.83
CA GLY A 60 -6.93 -4.09 -17.32
C GLY A 60 -5.94 -5.18 -17.73
N LYS A 61 -4.67 -5.09 -17.32
CA LYS A 61 -3.64 -6.12 -17.54
C LYS A 61 -2.97 -6.50 -16.20
N PRO A 62 -2.27 -7.64 -16.15
CA PRO A 62 -1.47 -8.00 -14.98
C PRO A 62 -0.45 -6.92 -14.63
N GLN A 63 -0.24 -6.70 -13.33
CA GLN A 63 0.62 -5.66 -12.77
C GLN A 63 1.83 -6.27 -12.06
N MET A 64 3.02 -5.75 -12.34
CA MET A 64 4.24 -6.04 -11.61
C MET A 64 4.40 -5.06 -10.45
N VAL A 65 4.65 -5.54 -9.24
CA VAL A 65 4.95 -4.66 -8.10
C VAL A 65 6.47 -4.49 -7.98
N MET A 66 6.93 -3.25 -8.11
CA MET A 66 8.35 -2.91 -8.08
C MET A 66 8.73 -2.43 -6.68
N ILE A 67 9.67 -3.12 -6.05
CA ILE A 67 10.11 -2.85 -4.66
C ILE A 67 11.60 -2.47 -4.62
N PRO A 68 12.03 -1.64 -3.66
CA PRO A 68 13.45 -1.36 -3.46
C PRO A 68 14.13 -2.53 -2.74
N LYS A 69 15.45 -2.70 -2.91
CA LYS A 69 16.18 -3.82 -2.29
C LYS A 69 16.23 -3.70 -0.76
N ASN A 70 16.31 -2.48 -0.24
CA ASN A 70 16.31 -2.19 1.19
C ASN A 70 14.91 -2.23 1.86
N ILE A 71 13.86 -2.74 1.20
CA ILE A 71 12.49 -2.74 1.73
C ILE A 71 12.39 -3.35 3.13
N PHE A 72 13.17 -4.39 3.45
CA PHE A 72 13.14 -5.06 4.75
C PHE A 72 14.12 -4.46 5.79
N ASP A 73 14.67 -3.28 5.52
CA ASP A 73 15.39 -2.49 6.52
C ASP A 73 14.44 -1.51 7.25
N PHE A 74 13.21 -1.41 6.77
CA PHE A 74 12.13 -0.63 7.40
C PHE A 74 11.31 -1.48 8.38
N ASP A 75 10.55 -0.80 9.23
CA ASP A 75 9.59 -1.43 10.14
C ASP A 75 8.61 -2.35 9.39
N LEU A 76 8.36 -3.55 9.92
CA LEU A 76 7.55 -4.55 9.25
C LEU A 76 6.09 -4.10 9.07
N ASN A 77 5.50 -3.40 10.03
CA ASN A 77 4.12 -2.91 9.88
C ASN A 77 4.04 -1.89 8.73
N LEU A 78 5.04 -1.01 8.64
CA LEU A 78 5.17 -0.09 7.51
C LEU A 78 5.31 -0.82 6.17
N VAL A 79 6.17 -1.84 6.11
CA VAL A 79 6.37 -2.67 4.89
C VAL A 79 5.07 -3.35 4.47
N LEU A 80 4.35 -3.97 5.40
CA LEU A 80 3.07 -4.64 5.14
C LEU A 80 2.02 -3.66 4.60
N ASN A 81 1.96 -2.46 5.18
CA ASN A 81 1.06 -1.41 4.72
C ASN A 81 1.39 -0.93 3.30
N MET A 82 2.68 -0.76 2.98
CA MET A 82 3.11 -0.39 1.63
C MET A 82 2.83 -1.51 0.61
N LEU A 83 3.02 -2.78 0.99
CA LEU A 83 2.66 -3.91 0.13
C LEU A 83 1.13 -3.97 -0.08
N ALA A 84 0.33 -3.80 0.97
CA ALA A 84 -1.12 -3.76 0.87
C ALA A 84 -1.61 -2.62 -0.03
N HIS A 85 -0.98 -1.43 0.07
CA HIS A 85 -1.24 -0.29 -0.81
C HIS A 85 -1.05 -0.66 -2.28
N GLU A 86 0.10 -1.24 -2.64
CA GLU A 86 0.36 -1.66 -4.02
C GLU A 86 -0.56 -2.80 -4.47
N MET A 87 -0.86 -3.75 -3.59
CA MET A 87 -1.79 -4.83 -3.90
C MET A 87 -3.23 -4.31 -4.10
N LEU A 88 -3.61 -3.21 -3.45
CA LEU A 88 -4.85 -2.51 -3.78
C LEU A 88 -4.79 -1.93 -5.20
N HIS A 89 -3.68 -1.30 -5.59
CA HIS A 89 -3.50 -0.85 -6.98
C HIS A 89 -3.58 -2.01 -7.98
N VAL A 90 -3.02 -3.18 -7.67
CA VAL A 90 -3.17 -4.38 -8.50
C VAL A 90 -4.65 -4.72 -8.72
N ARG A 91 -5.47 -4.66 -7.66
CA ARG A 91 -6.93 -4.89 -7.71
C ARG A 91 -7.67 -3.82 -8.51
N GLN A 92 -7.35 -2.55 -8.26
CA GLN A 92 -7.96 -1.38 -8.92
C GLN A 92 -7.61 -1.27 -10.40
N LYS A 93 -6.59 -2.01 -10.88
CA LYS A 93 -6.19 -2.07 -12.28
C LYS A 93 -6.60 -3.37 -12.96
N ALA A 94 -7.32 -4.26 -12.25
CA ALA A 94 -7.75 -5.54 -12.80
C ALA A 94 -8.90 -5.38 -13.82
N PRO A 95 -8.99 -6.27 -14.82
CA PRO A 95 -10.12 -6.31 -15.75
C PRO A 95 -11.47 -6.28 -15.02
N GLY A 96 -12.39 -5.44 -15.47
CA GLY A 96 -13.74 -5.30 -14.88
C GLY A 96 -13.82 -4.54 -13.55
N LYS A 97 -12.68 -4.17 -12.95
CA LYS A 97 -12.60 -3.36 -11.72
C LYS A 97 -11.71 -2.13 -11.87
N VAL A 98 -11.41 -1.75 -13.11
CA VAL A 98 -10.52 -0.64 -13.42
C VAL A 98 -11.09 0.66 -12.86
N ILE A 99 -10.34 1.28 -11.95
CA ILE A 99 -10.53 2.68 -11.59
C ILE A 99 -9.57 3.49 -12.44
N GLU A 100 -10.09 4.30 -13.36
CA GLU A 100 -9.25 5.04 -14.32
C GLU A 100 -8.56 6.25 -13.69
N ASN A 101 -9.26 6.96 -12.80
CA ASN A 101 -8.74 8.18 -12.20
C ASN A 101 -7.61 7.85 -11.22
N LYS A 102 -6.41 8.40 -11.46
CA LYS A 102 -5.25 8.18 -10.59
C LYS A 102 -5.49 8.70 -9.17
N ASN A 103 -6.08 9.88 -9.01
CA ASN A 103 -6.29 10.48 -7.70
C ASN A 103 -7.28 9.65 -6.87
N GLU A 104 -8.28 9.05 -7.52
CA GLU A 104 -9.20 8.10 -6.87
C GLU A 104 -8.47 6.85 -6.36
N ARG A 105 -7.64 6.22 -7.22
CA ARG A 105 -6.87 5.04 -6.82
C ARG A 105 -5.98 5.30 -5.60
N GLU A 106 -5.23 6.39 -5.66
CA GLU A 106 -4.28 6.78 -4.61
C GLU A 106 -5.01 7.14 -3.31
N PHE A 107 -6.11 7.90 -3.39
CA PHE A 107 -6.93 8.21 -2.23
C PHE A 107 -7.43 6.94 -1.54
N GLN A 108 -8.02 6.02 -2.29
CA GLN A 108 -8.48 4.74 -1.75
C GLN A 108 -7.35 3.93 -1.13
N ALA A 109 -6.15 3.92 -1.75
CA ALA A 109 -5.01 3.16 -1.24
C ALA A 109 -4.44 3.76 0.05
N TYR A 110 -4.34 5.09 0.17
CA TYR A 110 -3.97 5.71 1.44
C TYR A 110 -5.06 5.58 2.51
N TYR A 111 -6.33 5.66 2.14
CA TYR A 111 -7.44 5.42 3.05
C TYR A 111 -7.41 3.97 3.58
N GLU A 112 -7.09 3.00 2.72
CA GLU A 112 -6.92 1.61 3.12
C GLU A 112 -5.78 1.41 4.13
N MET A 113 -4.69 2.16 4.03
CA MET A 113 -3.59 2.14 5.02
C MET A 113 -3.96 2.73 6.38
N LEU A 114 -5.12 3.39 6.50
CA LEU A 114 -5.58 4.03 7.75
C LEU A 114 -6.68 3.22 8.45
N PHE A 115 -7.51 2.52 7.67
CA PHE A 115 -8.74 1.90 8.16
C PHE A 115 -8.87 0.40 7.83
N HIS A 116 -8.00 -0.15 6.97
CA HIS A 116 -7.87 -1.58 6.69
C HIS A 116 -9.21 -2.29 6.34
N ASN A 117 -10.03 -1.64 5.51
CA ASN A 117 -11.35 -2.15 5.15
C ASN A 117 -11.26 -3.32 4.16
N VAL A 118 -10.26 -3.34 3.29
CA VAL A 118 -10.01 -4.38 2.28
C VAL A 118 -9.08 -5.46 2.83
N PHE A 119 -8.13 -5.10 3.67
CA PHE A 119 -7.10 -5.97 4.23
C PHE A 119 -7.04 -5.88 5.77
N PRO A 120 -8.09 -6.32 6.50
CA PRO A 120 -8.20 -6.17 7.96
C PRO A 120 -7.13 -6.91 8.78
N GLN A 121 -6.39 -7.83 8.15
CA GLN A 121 -5.26 -8.55 8.72
C GLN A 121 -3.97 -7.73 8.78
N ILE A 122 -3.91 -6.60 8.10
CA ILE A 122 -2.73 -5.72 8.09
C ILE A 122 -2.68 -4.93 9.39
N PRO A 123 -1.51 -4.89 10.06
CA PRO A 123 -1.39 -4.18 11.33
C PRO A 123 -1.36 -2.66 11.12
N ASP A 124 -1.80 -1.93 12.13
CA ASP A 124 -1.63 -0.48 12.18
C ASP A 124 -0.13 -0.09 12.16
N VAL A 125 0.15 1.04 11.51
CA VAL A 125 1.46 1.72 11.58
C VAL A 125 1.48 2.72 12.74
N SER A 126 2.67 3.25 13.07
CA SER A 126 2.81 4.28 14.11
C SER A 126 2.01 5.55 13.78
N ASP A 127 1.62 6.31 14.82
CA ASP A 127 0.85 7.56 14.67
C ASP A 127 1.52 8.56 13.72
N PHE A 128 2.85 8.62 13.71
CA PHE A 128 3.63 9.39 12.74
C PHE A 128 3.28 9.02 11.29
N HIS A 129 3.28 7.72 10.98
CA HIS A 129 2.96 7.22 9.63
C HIS A 129 1.47 7.37 9.33
N ARG A 130 0.58 7.11 10.29
CA ARG A 130 -0.88 7.35 10.12
C ARG A 130 -1.16 8.80 9.76
N LYS A 131 -0.50 9.75 10.44
CA LYS A 131 -0.61 11.19 10.13
C LYS A 131 -0.05 11.51 8.76
N PHE A 132 1.08 10.93 8.38
CA PHE A 132 1.66 11.10 7.04
C PHE A 132 0.72 10.57 5.93
N PHE A 133 0.20 9.36 6.07
CA PHE A 133 -0.72 8.73 5.12
C PHE A 133 -2.06 9.46 5.03
N GLY A 134 -2.60 9.91 6.17
CA GLY A 134 -3.79 10.76 6.18
C GLY A 134 -3.60 12.05 5.38
N ASN A 135 -2.48 12.74 5.57
CA ASN A 135 -2.16 13.93 4.79
C ASN A 135 -2.03 13.62 3.28
N LYS A 136 -1.48 12.46 2.92
CA LYS A 136 -1.44 11.99 1.52
C LYS A 136 -2.82 11.70 0.95
N ALA A 137 -3.70 11.03 1.70
CA ALA A 137 -5.09 10.84 1.28
C ALA A 137 -5.77 12.20 1.00
N LEU A 138 -5.67 13.16 1.92
CA LEU A 138 -6.26 14.49 1.74
C LEU A 138 -5.63 15.28 0.58
N GLU A 139 -4.34 15.07 0.28
CA GLU A 139 -3.67 15.62 -0.91
C GLU A 139 -4.31 15.09 -2.19
N TYR A 140 -4.54 13.79 -2.31
CA TYR A 140 -5.17 13.18 -3.48
C TYR A 140 -6.66 13.51 -3.61
N TYR A 141 -7.40 13.56 -2.50
CA TYR A 141 -8.79 14.02 -2.48
C TYR A 141 -8.93 15.44 -3.06
N ARG A 142 -8.04 16.37 -2.69
CA ARG A 142 -8.03 17.74 -3.25
C ARG A 142 -7.72 17.75 -4.75
N ARG A 143 -6.94 16.80 -5.25
CA ARG A 143 -6.60 16.65 -6.68
C ARG A 143 -7.72 16.03 -7.52
N MET A 144 -8.82 15.55 -6.93
CA MET A 144 -10.00 15.06 -7.67
C MET A 144 -10.85 16.17 -8.31
N SER A 145 -10.38 17.42 -8.27
CA SER A 145 -11.08 18.64 -8.66
C SER A 145 -12.18 19.05 -7.66
N GLU A 146 -12.12 20.30 -7.25
CA GLU A 146 -13.04 20.86 -6.25
C GLU A 146 -14.50 20.86 -6.73
N GLY A 147 -15.40 20.38 -5.89
CA GLY A 147 -16.83 20.31 -6.18
C GLY A 147 -17.24 19.19 -7.15
N SER A 148 -16.31 18.37 -7.65
CA SER A 148 -16.61 17.29 -8.60
C SER A 148 -17.45 16.18 -7.97
N GLU A 149 -18.18 15.43 -8.80
CA GLU A 149 -18.92 14.23 -8.35
C GLU A 149 -17.99 13.22 -7.67
N LEU A 150 -16.76 13.09 -8.17
CA LEU A 150 -15.75 12.21 -7.59
C LEU A 150 -15.36 12.67 -6.19
N GLN A 151 -15.22 13.98 -5.96
CA GLN A 151 -14.94 14.51 -4.64
C GLN A 151 -16.14 14.31 -3.69
N GLN A 152 -17.36 14.55 -4.17
CA GLN A 152 -18.59 14.33 -3.39
C GLN A 152 -18.73 12.86 -2.96
N LYS A 153 -18.42 11.90 -3.84
CA LYS A 153 -18.41 10.45 -3.56
C LYS A 153 -17.58 10.09 -2.32
N TYR A 154 -16.51 10.83 -2.03
CA TYR A 154 -15.57 10.52 -0.94
C TYR A 154 -15.60 11.50 0.24
N THR A 155 -16.64 12.33 0.33
CA THR A 155 -16.73 13.37 1.37
C THR A 155 -16.76 12.80 2.80
N GLU A 156 -17.45 11.67 3.00
CA GLU A 156 -17.51 10.99 4.30
C GLU A 156 -16.13 10.44 4.69
N GLN A 157 -15.49 9.69 3.79
CA GLN A 157 -14.14 9.16 4.00
C GLN A 157 -13.11 10.26 4.26
N LYS A 158 -13.22 11.39 3.56
CA LYS A 158 -12.39 12.57 3.83
C LYS A 158 -12.57 13.08 5.26
N THR A 159 -13.81 13.15 5.76
CA THR A 159 -14.12 13.59 7.13
C THR A 159 -13.52 12.64 8.16
N GLU A 160 -13.59 11.33 7.92
CA GLU A 160 -12.99 10.32 8.79
C GLU A 160 -11.45 10.46 8.86
N VAL A 161 -10.80 10.70 7.73
CA VAL A 161 -9.36 10.95 7.67
C VAL A 161 -8.98 12.20 8.47
N GLU A 162 -9.73 13.29 8.32
CA GLU A 162 -9.49 14.52 9.10
C GLU A 162 -9.66 14.30 10.60
N HIS A 163 -10.71 13.60 11.00
CA HIS A 163 -10.93 13.27 12.41
C HIS A 163 -9.78 12.42 12.95
N LEU A 164 -9.36 11.40 12.20
CA LEU A 164 -8.22 10.56 12.58
C LEU A 164 -6.97 11.41 12.80
N ILE A 165 -6.55 12.21 11.81
CA ILE A 165 -5.35 13.06 11.91
C ILE A 165 -5.39 13.99 13.13
N ASN A 166 -6.56 14.58 13.42
CA ASN A 166 -6.74 15.50 14.54
C ASN A 166 -6.76 14.80 15.91
N SER A 167 -7.04 13.49 15.93
CA SER A 167 -7.03 12.68 17.15
C SER A 167 -5.67 12.09 17.51
N LEU A 168 -4.73 12.07 16.55
CA LEU A 168 -3.38 11.55 16.74
C LEU A 168 -2.49 12.58 17.46
N PRO A 169 -1.55 12.11 18.31
CA PRO A 169 -0.64 12.99 19.06
C PRO A 169 0.32 13.83 18.19
#